data_AF-A0A7W6W6T9-F1
#
_entry.id   AF-A0A7W6W6T9-F1
#
_cell.length_a   1.000
_cell.length_b   1.000
_cell.length_c   1.000
_cell.angle_alpha   90.00
_cell.angle_beta   90.00
_cell.angle_gamma   90.00
#
_symmetry.space_group_name_H-M   'P 1'
#
loop_
_entity.id
_entity.type
_entity.pdbx_description
1 polymer ?
#
loop_
_entity_poly.entity_id
_entity_poly.type
_entity_poly.pdbx_seq_one_letter_code
_entity_poly.pdbx_strand_id
1 'polypeptide(L)' 'MDRRMVEKHLQQAREHVLLGGQHVARQREIVAELIDRGADSTEAIRLLVNFEESQVMHVAHLDRLKAELLALAREA' A
#
# COMPACT_ATOMS: atom_id res chain seq x y z
N MET A 1 12.72 -5.36 17.10
CA MET A 1 13.93 -5.57 16.27
C MET A 1 15.03 -4.62 16.73
N ASP A 2 16.29 -4.79 16.32
CA ASP A 2 17.26 -3.72 16.51
C ASP A 2 16.93 -2.53 15.60
N ARG A 3 17.37 -1.33 15.99
CA ARG A 3 17.02 -0.08 15.30
C ARG A 3 17.35 -0.09 13.81
N ARG A 4 18.50 -0.64 13.40
CA ARG A 4 18.92 -0.65 11.99
C ARG A 4 18.02 -1.54 11.15
N MET A 5 17.59 -2.67 11.72
CA MET A 5 16.65 -3.58 11.06
C MET A 5 15.28 -2.90 10.86
N VAL A 6 14.76 -2.18 11.87
CA VAL A 6 13.51 -1.41 11.75
C VAL A 6 13.62 -0.34 10.67
N GLU A 7 14.72 0.41 10.62
CA GLU A 7 14.95 1.45 9.61
C GLU A 7 14.96 0.89 8.18
N LYS A 8 15.57 -0.28 7.96
CA LYS A 8 15.54 -0.99 6.67
C LYS A 8 14.12 -1.39 6.27
N HIS A 9 13.39 -2.05 7.16
CA HIS A 9 12.00 -2.46 6.88
C HIS A 9 11.09 -1.26 6.65
N LEU A 10 11.32 -0.16 7.37
CA LEU A 10 10.56 1.08 7.20
C LEU A 10 10.75 1.66 5.80
N GLN A 11 11.96 1.58 5.24
CA GLN A 11 12.20 1.99 3.85
C GLN A 11 11.43 1.13 2.85
N GLN A 12 11.47 -0.19 3.01
CA GLN A 12 10.73 -1.12 2.14
C GLN A 12 9.21 -0.89 2.24
N ALA A 13 8.68 -0.68 3.45
CA ALA A 13 7.27 -0.40 3.66
C ALA A 13 6.83 0.90 2.98
N ARG A 14 7.66 1.95 2.97
CA ARG A 14 7.38 3.19 2.24
C ARG A 14 7.28 2.96 0.73
N GLU A 15 8.19 2.17 0.18
CA GLU A 15 8.19 1.82 -1.25
C GLU A 15 6.93 1.04 -1.62
N HIS A 16 6.53 0.06 -0.81
CA HIS A 16 5.29 -0.68 -1.02
C HIS A 16 4.03 0.20 -0.95
N VAL A 17 3.96 1.13 -0.01
CA VAL A 17 2.85 2.11 0.07
C VAL A 17 2.80 3.00 -1.18
N LEU A 18 3.95 3.46 -1.66
CA LEU A 18 4.01 4.31 -2.86
C LEU A 18 3.57 3.54 -4.12
N LEU A 19 4.18 2.37 -4.37
CA LEU A 19 3.89 1.55 -5.54
C LEU A 19 2.44 1.04 -5.52
N GLY A 20 1.96 0.56 -4.37
CA GLY A 20 0.57 0.11 -4.22
C GLY A 20 -0.43 1.25 -4.46
N GLY A 21 -0.15 2.47 -4.00
CA GLY A 21 -0.96 3.64 -4.29
C GLY A 21 -1.04 3.97 -5.79
N GLN A 22 0.10 3.85 -6.50
CA GLN A 22 0.14 4.03 -7.96
C GLN A 22 -0.67 2.95 -8.69
N HIS A 23 -0.61 1.70 -8.24
CA HIS A 23 -1.41 0.62 -8.81
C HIS A 23 -2.90 0.80 -8.59
N VAL A 24 -3.33 1.21 -7.38
CA VAL A 24 -4.73 1.54 -7.08
C VAL A 24 -5.21 2.68 -7.99
N ALA A 25 -4.44 3.77 -8.10
CA ALA A 25 -4.81 4.90 -8.96
C ALA A 25 -4.98 4.46 -10.41
N ARG A 26 -4.00 3.72 -10.95
CA ARG A 26 -4.06 3.22 -12.32
C ARG A 26 -5.23 2.26 -12.56
N GLN A 27 -5.53 1.39 -11.60
CA GLN A 27 -6.64 0.44 -11.73
C GLN A 27 -8.00 1.15 -11.70
N ARG A 28 -8.14 2.23 -10.93
CA ARG A 28 -9.34 3.08 -10.95
C ARG A 28 -9.56 3.73 -12.32
N GLU A 29 -8.50 4.21 -12.96
CA GLU A 29 -8.56 4.73 -14.35
C GLU A 29 -9.06 3.65 -15.32
N ILE A 30 -8.50 2.43 -15.24
CA ILE A 30 -8.91 1.31 -16.09
C ILE A 30 -10.39 0.96 -15.90
N VAL A 31 -10.87 0.91 -14.65
CA VAL A 31 -12.29 0.66 -14.35
C VAL A 31 -13.18 1.76 -14.95
N ALA A 32 -12.79 3.02 -14.81
CA ALA A 32 -13.54 4.14 -15.37
C ALA A 32 -13.60 4.09 -16.91
N GLU A 33 -12.48 3.78 -17.57
CA GLU A 33 -12.42 3.62 -19.04
C GLU A 33 -13.31 2.47 -19.55
N LEU A 34 -13.37 1.34 -18.83
CA LEU A 34 -14.22 0.21 -19.21
C LEU A 34 -15.71 0.56 -19.06
N ILE A 35 -16.08 1.22 -17.98
CA ILE A 35 -17.46 1.67 -17.74
C ILE A 35 -17.92 2.66 -18.81
N ASP A 36 -17.07 3.65 -19.12
CA ASP A 36 -17.38 4.67 -20.14
C ASP A 36 -17.64 4.04 -21.53
N ARG A 37 -16.90 2.99 -21.87
CA ARG A 37 -17.06 2.26 -23.13
C ARG A 37 -18.20 1.24 -23.12
N GLY A 38 -18.89 1.06 -21.99
CA GLY A 38 -19.90 0.00 -21.81
C GLY A 38 -19.33 -1.42 -21.88
N ALA A 39 -18.03 -1.57 -21.64
CA ALA A 39 -17.35 -2.87 -21.63
C ALA A 39 -17.53 -3.59 -20.28
N ASP A 40 -17.35 -4.91 -20.27
CA ASP A 40 -17.33 -5.67 -19.01
C ASP A 40 -16.16 -5.23 -18.13
N SER A 41 -16.49 -4.74 -16.93
CA SER A 41 -15.55 -4.24 -15.93
C SER A 41 -15.45 -5.13 -14.70
N THR A 42 -16.15 -6.28 -14.68
CA THR A 42 -16.26 -7.16 -13.51
C THR A 42 -14.90 -7.57 -12.96
N GLU A 43 -13.99 -8.00 -13.84
CA GLU A 43 -12.63 -8.41 -13.45
C GLU A 43 -11.79 -7.23 -12.96
N ALA A 44 -11.89 -6.09 -13.66
CA ALA A 44 -11.12 -4.89 -13.32
C ALA A 44 -11.53 -4.33 -11.96
N ILE A 45 -12.82 -4.42 -11.60
CA ILE A 45 -13.35 -4.05 -10.29
C ILE A 45 -12.85 -5.02 -9.23
N ARG A 46 -12.88 -6.34 -9.49
CA ARG A 46 -12.34 -7.34 -8.54
C ARG A 46 -10.85 -7.11 -8.26
N LEU A 47 -10.06 -6.82 -9.29
CA LEU A 47 -8.65 -6.51 -9.12
C LEU A 47 -8.43 -5.21 -8.35
N LEU A 48 -9.27 -4.19 -8.55
CA LEU A 48 -9.22 -2.94 -7.79
C LEU A 48 -9.42 -3.21 -6.29
N VAL A 49 -10.41 -4.01 -5.91
CA VAL A 49 -10.65 -4.39 -4.50
C VAL A 49 -9.41 -5.04 -3.90
N ASN A 50 -8.79 -5.99 -4.60
CA ASN A 50 -7.57 -6.65 -4.12
C ASN A 50 -6.41 -5.66 -3.90
N PHE A 51 -6.23 -4.69 -4.82
CA PHE A 51 -5.20 -3.66 -4.66
C PHE A 51 -5.50 -2.71 -3.51
N GLU A 52 -6.75 -2.34 -3.30
CA GLU A 52 -7.16 -1.48 -2.17
C GLU A 52 -6.94 -2.20 -0.83
N GLU A 53 -7.30 -3.47 -0.73
CA GLU A 53 -7.03 -4.30 0.46
C GLU A 53 -5.52 -4.44 0.73
N SER A 54 -4.73 -4.72 -0.30
CA SER A 54 -3.27 -4.77 -0.19
C SER A 54 -2.68 -3.43 0.26
N GLN A 55 -3.19 -2.32 -0.26
CA GLN A 55 -2.74 -0.98 0.10
C GLN A 55 -3.03 -0.65 1.58
N VAL A 56 -4.20 -1.05 2.10
CA VAL A 56 -4.52 -0.92 3.52
C VAL A 56 -3.51 -1.68 4.37
N MET A 57 -3.15 -2.91 3.97
CA MET A 57 -2.14 -3.70 4.69
C MET A 57 -0.75 -3.06 4.65
N HIS A 58 -0.33 -2.48 3.52
CA HIS A 58 0.95 -1.77 3.41
C HIS A 58 1.01 -0.54 4.32
N VAL A 59 -0.05 0.27 4.35
CA VAL A 59 -0.13 1.45 5.23
C VAL A 59 -0.10 1.03 6.71
N ALA A 60 -0.89 0.04 7.09
CA ALA A 60 -0.89 -0.48 8.46
C ALA A 60 0.46 -1.08 8.88
N HIS A 61 1.19 -1.69 7.95
CA HIS A 61 2.55 -2.17 8.22
C HIS A 61 3.54 -1.01 8.42
N LEU A 62 3.49 0.02 7.56
CA LEU A 62 4.30 1.22 7.68
C LEU A 62 4.09 1.91 9.03
N ASP A 63 2.85 2.07 9.47
CA ASP A 63 2.53 2.75 10.72
C ASP A 63 3.01 1.96 11.95
N ARG A 64 2.92 0.62 11.90
CA ARG A 64 3.52 -0.23 12.95
C ARG A 64 5.04 -0.05 13.05
N LEU A 65 5.75 -0.01 11.92
CA LEU A 65 7.21 0.19 11.92
C LEU A 65 7.60 1.59 12.42
N LYS A 66 6.82 2.63 12.10
CA LYS A 66 7.03 3.98 12.67
C LYS A 66 6.90 3.96 14.19
N ALA A 67 5.86 3.29 14.71
CA ALA A 67 5.64 3.17 16.16
C ALA A 67 6.79 2.42 16.84
N GLU A 68 7.26 1.32 16.25
CA GLU A 68 8.40 0.55 16.78
C GLU A 68 9.69 1.39 16.80
N LEU A 69 9.97 2.14 15.72
CA LEU A 69 11.14 3.02 15.67
C LEU A 69 11.10 4.11 16.74
N LEU A 70 9.91 4.69 16.99
CA LEU A 70 9.71 5.68 18.06
C LEU A 70 9.90 5.07 19.45
N ALA A 71 9.46 3.84 19.69
CA ALA A 71 9.67 3.15 20.97
C ALA A 71 11.17 2.92 21.23
N LEU A 72 11.89 2.38 20.24
CA LEU A 72 13.34 2.17 20.34
C LEU A 72 14.13 3.46 20.55
N ALA A 73 13.66 4.58 20.03
CA ALA A 73 14.30 5.88 20.23
C ALA A 73 14.08 6.46 21.64
N ARG A 74 13.06 6.00 22.38
CA ARG A 74 12.79 6.43 23.76
C ARG A 74 13.54 5.60 24.81
N GLU A 75 13.99 4.42 24.42
CA GLU A 75 14.72 3.47 25.27
C GLU A 75 16.25 3.62 25.17
N ALA A 76 16.73 4.47 24.26
CA ALA A 76 18.14 4.77 24.00
C ALA A 76 18.57 6.09 24.65
#